data_AF-A0A946G974-F1
#
_entry.id   AF-A0A946G974-F1
#
_cell.length_a   1.000
_cell.length_b   1.000
_cell.length_c   1.000
_cell.angle_alpha   90.00
_cell.angle_beta   90.00
_cell.angle_gamma   90.00
#
_symmetry.space_group_name_H-M   'P 1'
#
loop_
_entity.id
_entity.type
_entity.pdbx_description
1 polymer ?
#
loop_
_entity_poly.entity_id
_entity_poly.type
_entity_poly.pdbx_seq_one_letter_code
_entity_poly.pdbx_strand_id
1 'polypeptide(L)'
;TTGSSLMPQKKNPDVCELTRGKTGRLYGNLTSILTSVKGLPLTYNRDLQEDKEPLFDSIDTLTIAFKVNTEMISEMEINEDACAAASEDPLLLATDLADWLVKQGIPFRTAHELVGKAVAISVQSNIPLNKLDLTEVDPAFTPEASGVFSLKTALEARTNPGAPSIKNVRAQIARWRNA
;
A
#
# COMPACT_ATOMS: atom_id res chain seq x y z
N THR A 1 -10.69 -19.07 4.71
CA THR A 1 -11.28 -18.80 3.38
C THR A 1 -12.36 -19.81 3.11
N THR A 2 -13.39 -19.46 2.36
CA THR A 2 -14.32 -20.41 1.75
C THR A 2 -13.85 -20.74 0.33
N GLY A 3 -14.18 -21.95 -0.13
CA GLY A 3 -13.84 -22.43 -1.48
C GLY A 3 -15.09 -22.59 -2.34
N SER A 4 -14.91 -22.69 -3.66
CA SER A 4 -15.96 -23.16 -4.56
C SER A 4 -15.87 -24.68 -4.72
N SER A 5 -17.01 -25.38 -4.63
CA SER A 5 -17.09 -26.82 -4.91
C SER A 5 -16.75 -27.16 -6.38
N LEU A 6 -16.87 -26.20 -7.30
CA LEU A 6 -16.55 -26.37 -8.72
C LEU A 6 -15.14 -25.87 -9.10
N MET A 7 -14.57 -24.94 -8.33
CA MET A 7 -13.27 -24.31 -8.62
C MET A 7 -12.33 -24.46 -7.41
N PRO A 8 -11.53 -25.55 -7.34
CA PRO A 8 -10.66 -25.85 -6.20
C PRO A 8 -9.64 -24.76 -5.85
N GLN A 9 -9.20 -24.01 -6.86
CA GLN A 9 -8.25 -22.90 -6.72
C GLN A 9 -8.90 -21.60 -6.21
N LYS A 10 -10.22 -21.45 -6.31
CA LYS A 10 -10.92 -20.23 -5.91
C LYS A 10 -11.12 -20.22 -4.40
N LYS A 11 -10.32 -19.40 -3.72
CA LYS A 11 -10.46 -19.08 -2.29
C LYS A 11 -11.04 -17.67 -2.15
N ASN A 12 -12.17 -17.53 -1.45
CA ASN A 12 -12.77 -16.22 -1.19
C ASN A 12 -12.15 -15.60 0.09
N PRO A 13 -11.92 -14.28 0.13
CA PRO A 13 -11.36 -13.59 1.28
C PRO A 13 -12.45 -13.20 2.30
N ASP A 14 -13.27 -14.15 2.73
CA ASP A 14 -14.48 -13.87 3.55
C ASP A 14 -14.14 -13.13 4.86
N VAL A 15 -12.98 -13.44 5.45
CA VAL A 15 -12.49 -12.75 6.67
C VAL A 15 -12.31 -11.25 6.41
N CYS A 16 -11.67 -10.88 5.30
CA CYS A 16 -11.50 -9.49 4.90
C CYS A 16 -12.84 -8.83 4.58
N GLU A 17 -13.74 -9.53 3.88
CA GLU A 17 -15.06 -9.01 3.50
C GLU A 17 -15.92 -8.71 4.72
N LEU A 18 -16.00 -9.66 5.66
CA LEU A 18 -16.76 -9.50 6.90
C LEU A 18 -16.15 -8.45 7.81
N THR A 19 -14.83 -8.39 7.93
CA THR A 19 -14.13 -7.35 8.71
C THR A 19 -14.45 -5.97 8.15
N ARG A 20 -14.34 -5.79 6.83
CA ARG A 20 -14.70 -4.54 6.15
C ARG A 20 -16.18 -4.18 6.33
N GLY A 21 -17.09 -5.15 6.25
CA GLY A 21 -18.52 -4.92 6.47
C GLY A 21 -18.85 -4.49 7.91
N LYS A 22 -18.19 -5.12 8.90
CA LYS A 22 -18.37 -4.82 10.32
C LYS A 22 -17.92 -3.42 10.72
N THR A 23 -17.09 -2.74 9.93
CA THR A 23 -16.76 -1.31 10.13
C THR A 23 -18.03 -0.45 10.17
N GLY A 24 -19.01 -0.70 9.31
CA GLY A 24 -20.27 0.05 9.30
C GLY A 24 -21.07 -0.11 10.61
N ARG A 25 -21.03 -1.31 11.20
CA ARG A 25 -21.65 -1.59 12.50
C ARG A 25 -20.99 -0.80 13.62
N LEU A 26 -19.65 -0.76 13.65
CA LEU A 26 -18.91 0.02 14.65
C LEU A 26 -19.17 1.52 14.53
N TYR A 27 -19.28 2.06 13.30
CA TYR A 27 -19.68 3.45 13.08
C TYR A 27 -21.10 3.73 13.57
N GLY A 28 -22.03 2.79 13.34
CA GLY A 28 -23.39 2.87 13.88
C GLY A 28 -23.40 2.92 15.41
N ASN A 29 -22.63 2.04 16.05
CA ASN A 29 -22.52 1.99 17.52
C ASN A 29 -21.98 3.31 18.10
N LEU A 30 -20.92 3.86 17.50
CA LEU A 30 -20.37 5.16 17.89
C LEU A 30 -21.40 6.28 17.74
N THR A 31 -22.08 6.32 16.58
CA THR A 31 -23.07 7.36 16.29
C THR A 31 -24.26 7.29 17.25
N SER A 32 -24.69 6.09 17.61
CA SER A 32 -25.75 5.86 18.59
C SER A 32 -25.36 6.45 19.94
N ILE A 33 -24.20 6.08 20.51
CA ILE A 33 -23.72 6.62 21.80
C ILE A 33 -23.61 8.15 21.77
N LEU A 34 -22.96 8.72 20.75
CA LEU A 34 -22.79 10.18 20.62
C LEU A 34 -24.13 10.92 20.57
N THR A 35 -25.14 10.33 19.94
CA THR A 35 -26.47 10.94 19.81
C THR A 35 -27.27 10.79 21.10
N SER A 36 -27.20 9.64 21.77
CA SER A 36 -27.89 9.39 23.05
C SER A 36 -27.43 10.33 24.17
N VAL A 37 -26.17 10.75 24.16
CA VAL A 37 -25.63 11.70 25.17
C VAL A 37 -25.77 13.17 24.77
N LYS A 38 -26.19 13.46 23.55
CA LYS A 38 -26.23 14.82 23.00
C LYS A 38 -27.25 15.68 23.75
N GLY A 39 -26.76 16.70 24.48
CA GLY A 39 -27.62 17.67 25.15
C GLY A 39 -28.33 17.12 26.38
N LEU A 40 -27.88 15.99 26.92
CA LEU A 40 -28.44 15.37 28.11
C LEU A 40 -28.13 16.25 29.35
N PRO A 41 -29.15 16.71 30.11
CA PRO A 41 -28.91 17.55 31.28
C PRO A 41 -28.25 16.72 32.39
N LEU A 42 -27.54 17.39 33.30
CA LEU A 42 -26.98 16.71 34.48
C LEU A 42 -28.08 16.36 35.50
N THR A 43 -27.99 15.27 36.26
CA THR A 43 -26.87 14.31 36.37
C THR A 43 -27.19 12.98 35.68
N TYR A 44 -27.71 11.99 36.42
CA TYR A 44 -28.10 10.70 35.86
C TYR A 44 -29.46 10.81 35.14
N ASN A 45 -29.49 10.31 33.90
CA ASN A 45 -30.72 10.13 33.12
C ASN A 45 -30.79 8.67 32.69
N ARG A 46 -32.01 8.13 32.56
CA ARG A 46 -32.20 6.71 32.25
C ARG A 46 -31.77 6.35 30.83
N ASP A 47 -31.68 7.32 29.93
CA ASP A 47 -31.09 7.25 28.58
C ASP A 47 -29.69 6.63 28.61
N LEU A 48 -28.92 6.85 29.69
CA LEU A 48 -27.60 6.24 29.92
C LEU A 48 -27.66 4.72 30.14
N GLN A 49 -28.83 4.09 30.10
CA GLN A 49 -28.93 2.64 30.03
C GLN A 49 -28.45 2.09 28.67
N GLU A 50 -28.59 2.88 27.59
CA GLU A 50 -28.26 2.57 26.19
C GLU A 50 -26.75 2.59 25.88
N ASP A 51 -25.88 2.89 26.86
CA ASP A 51 -24.43 2.92 26.66
C ASP A 51 -23.81 1.51 26.50
N LYS A 52 -24.46 0.49 27.08
CA LYS A 52 -23.92 -0.88 27.21
C LYS A 52 -23.98 -1.65 25.91
N GLU A 53 -25.13 -1.67 25.24
CA GLU A 53 -25.33 -2.53 24.07
C GLU A 53 -24.38 -2.18 22.91
N PRO A 54 -24.23 -0.90 22.50
CA PRO A 54 -23.31 -0.55 21.42
C PRO A 54 -21.84 -0.75 21.82
N LEU A 55 -21.52 -0.61 23.11
CA LEU A 55 -20.17 -0.87 23.62
C LEU A 55 -19.83 -2.36 23.59
N PHE A 56 -20.69 -3.21 24.17
CA PHE A 56 -20.50 -4.66 24.19
C PHE A 56 -20.41 -5.22 22.79
N ASP A 57 -21.33 -4.81 21.91
CA ASP A 57 -21.30 -5.24 20.52
C ASP A 57 -20.00 -4.85 19.79
N SER A 58 -19.48 -3.66 20.07
CA SER A 58 -18.21 -3.21 19.48
C SER A 58 -17.04 -4.05 19.98
N ILE A 59 -16.99 -4.36 21.28
CA ILE A 59 -15.96 -5.20 21.89
C ILE A 59 -16.02 -6.62 21.33
N ASP A 60 -17.20 -7.22 21.26
CA ASP A 60 -17.39 -8.57 20.71
C ASP A 60 -16.99 -8.63 19.24
N THR A 61 -17.40 -7.62 18.47
CA THR A 61 -17.05 -7.49 17.05
C THR A 61 -15.54 -7.39 16.85
N LEU A 62 -14.85 -6.54 17.62
CA LEU A 62 -13.40 -6.36 17.52
C LEU A 62 -12.63 -7.61 17.97
N THR A 63 -13.08 -8.25 19.06
CA THR A 63 -12.45 -9.47 19.59
C THR A 63 -12.45 -10.58 18.54
N ILE A 64 -13.60 -10.81 17.90
CA ILE A 64 -13.71 -11.80 16.82
C ILE A 64 -12.85 -11.38 15.64
N ALA A 65 -12.96 -10.11 15.19
CA ALA A 65 -12.22 -9.61 14.04
C ALA A 65 -10.69 -9.76 14.22
N PHE A 66 -10.14 -9.38 15.37
CA PHE A 66 -8.71 -9.53 15.63
C PHE A 66 -8.29 -10.99 15.60
N LYS A 67 -9.03 -11.88 16.27
CA LYS A 67 -8.71 -13.31 16.29
C LYS A 67 -8.62 -13.89 14.87
N VAL A 68 -9.66 -13.68 14.05
CA VAL A 68 -9.70 -14.27 12.70
C VAL A 68 -8.70 -13.62 11.74
N ASN A 69 -8.42 -12.32 11.88
CA ASN A 69 -7.43 -11.65 11.03
C ASN A 69 -6.01 -12.08 11.41
N THR A 70 -5.71 -12.30 12.69
CA THR A 70 -4.42 -12.84 13.13
C THR A 70 -4.17 -14.22 12.53
N GLU A 71 -5.14 -15.13 12.63
CA GLU A 71 -5.06 -16.48 12.03
C GLU A 71 -4.93 -16.42 10.50
N MET A 72 -5.65 -15.51 9.84
CA MET A 72 -5.56 -15.34 8.39
C MET A 72 -4.17 -14.85 7.96
N ILE A 73 -3.59 -13.87 8.66
CA ILE A 73 -2.28 -13.32 8.32
C ILE A 73 -1.17 -14.32 8.63
N SER A 74 -1.29 -15.14 9.68
CA SER A 74 -0.27 -16.15 10.01
C SER A 74 -0.17 -17.27 8.97
N GLU A 75 -1.29 -17.62 8.33
CA GLU A 75 -1.37 -18.66 7.31
C GLU A 75 -1.30 -18.11 5.88
N MET A 76 -1.07 -16.81 5.72
CA MET A 76 -0.97 -16.17 4.41
C MET A 76 0.35 -16.54 3.72
N GLU A 77 0.25 -17.05 2.50
CA GLU A 77 1.41 -17.27 1.62
C GLU A 77 1.52 -16.13 0.61
N ILE A 78 2.74 -15.60 0.44
CA ILE A 78 3.05 -14.60 -0.57
C ILE A 78 3.59 -15.31 -1.80
N ASN A 79 2.99 -15.04 -2.96
CA ASN A 79 3.53 -15.51 -4.24
C ASN A 79 4.67 -14.59 -4.68
N GLU A 80 5.89 -14.92 -4.27
CA GLU A 80 7.09 -14.12 -4.55
C GLU A 80 7.31 -13.90 -6.05
N ASP A 81 7.12 -14.93 -6.88
CA ASP A 81 7.30 -14.86 -8.34
C ASP A 81 6.32 -13.89 -8.99
N ALA A 82 5.04 -13.95 -8.60
CA ALA A 82 4.02 -13.03 -9.10
C ALA A 82 4.29 -11.59 -8.64
N CYS A 83 4.74 -11.41 -7.39
CA CYS A 83 5.13 -10.10 -6.87
C CYS A 83 6.36 -9.54 -7.59
N ALA A 84 7.37 -10.38 -7.87
CA ALA A 84 8.58 -10.01 -8.60
C ALA A 84 8.22 -9.60 -10.03
N ALA A 85 7.49 -10.43 -10.76
CA ALA A 85 7.05 -10.15 -12.12
C ALA A 85 6.22 -8.85 -12.22
N ALA A 86 5.32 -8.60 -11.25
CA ALA A 86 4.55 -7.36 -11.21
C ALA A 86 5.40 -6.12 -10.89
N SER A 87 6.52 -6.30 -10.18
CA SER A 87 7.45 -5.22 -9.83
C SER A 87 8.48 -4.95 -10.91
N GLU A 88 8.69 -5.87 -11.86
CA GLU A 88 9.67 -5.76 -12.94
C GLU A 88 9.29 -4.79 -14.06
N ASP A 89 8.09 -4.20 -14.03
CA ASP A 89 7.68 -3.20 -15.01
C ASP A 89 8.64 -1.99 -15.00
N PRO A 90 9.40 -1.77 -16.10
CA PRO A 90 10.35 -0.66 -16.18
C PRO A 90 9.71 0.73 -16.04
N LEU A 91 8.40 0.85 -16.28
CA LEU A 91 7.68 2.10 -16.10
C LEU A 91 7.59 2.52 -14.63
N LEU A 92 7.66 1.57 -13.69
CA LEU A 92 7.73 1.88 -12.25
C LEU A 92 9.00 2.66 -11.89
N LEU A 93 10.05 2.56 -12.70
CA LEU A 93 11.34 3.23 -12.53
C LEU A 93 11.48 4.51 -13.36
N ALA A 94 10.42 4.96 -14.03
CA ALA A 94 10.42 6.25 -14.72
C ALA A 94 10.68 7.42 -13.74
N THR A 95 10.18 7.32 -12.51
CA THR A 95 10.47 8.32 -11.47
C THR A 95 11.94 8.31 -11.07
N ASP A 96 12.57 7.14 -10.97
CA ASP A 96 14.00 7.01 -10.70
C ASP A 96 14.86 7.61 -11.83
N LEU A 97 14.40 7.50 -13.08
CA LEU A 97 15.02 8.16 -14.22
C LEU A 97 14.92 9.70 -14.14
N ALA A 98 13.77 10.23 -13.71
CA ALA A 98 13.61 11.67 -13.48
C ALA A 98 14.50 12.16 -12.32
N ASP A 99 14.54 11.42 -11.21
CA ASP A 99 15.42 11.70 -10.06
C ASP A 99 16.91 11.69 -10.50
N TRP A 100 17.28 10.80 -11.42
CA TRP A 100 18.63 10.75 -11.97
C TRP A 100 18.97 12.01 -12.77
N LEU A 101 18.10 12.47 -13.68
CA LEU A 101 18.30 13.72 -14.42
C LEU A 101 18.41 14.93 -13.49
N VAL A 102 17.61 14.97 -12.42
CA VAL A 102 17.69 16.02 -11.40
C VAL A 102 19.04 16.02 -10.69
N LYS A 103 19.58 14.84 -10.39
CA LYS A 103 20.94 14.71 -9.82
C LYS A 103 22.03 15.18 -10.79
N GLN A 104 21.79 15.14 -12.10
CA GLN A 104 22.68 15.73 -13.11
C GLN A 104 22.52 17.26 -13.25
N GLY A 105 21.68 17.89 -12.43
CA GLY A 105 21.47 19.33 -12.41
C GLY A 105 20.31 19.82 -13.28
N ILE A 106 19.52 18.92 -13.85
CA ILE A 106 18.37 19.28 -14.68
C ILE A 106 17.18 19.66 -13.79
N PRO A 107 16.52 20.80 -14.00
CA PRO A 107 15.32 21.16 -13.24
C PRO A 107 14.25 20.05 -13.35
N PHE A 108 13.60 19.72 -12.23
CA PHE A 108 12.64 18.62 -12.15
C PHE A 108 11.55 18.67 -13.23
N ARG A 109 11.04 19.86 -13.56
CA ARG A 109 10.07 20.05 -14.64
C ARG A 109 10.60 19.53 -15.97
N THR A 110 11.82 19.91 -16.34
CA THR A 110 12.46 19.46 -17.57
C THR A 110 12.76 17.97 -17.52
N ALA A 111 13.25 17.46 -16.38
CA ALA A 111 13.47 16.02 -16.20
C ALA A 111 12.18 15.21 -16.41
N HIS A 112 11.07 15.64 -15.82
CA HIS A 112 9.77 15.03 -15.99
C HIS A 112 9.26 15.09 -17.44
N GLU A 113 9.45 16.21 -18.13
CA GLU A 113 9.12 16.35 -19.56
C GLU A 113 9.94 15.38 -20.43
N LEU A 114 11.25 15.25 -20.18
CA LEU A 114 12.14 14.33 -20.92
C LEU A 114 11.79 12.86 -20.68
N VAL A 115 11.56 12.47 -19.42
CA VAL A 115 11.11 11.11 -19.09
C VAL A 115 9.74 10.83 -19.71
N GLY A 116 8.82 11.81 -19.71
CA GLY A 116 7.52 11.69 -20.36
C GLY A 116 7.64 11.40 -21.86
N LYS A 117 8.59 12.03 -22.56
CA LYS A 117 8.91 11.71 -23.96
C LYS A 117 9.44 10.28 -24.12
N ALA A 118 10.37 9.85 -23.27
CA ALA A 118 10.92 8.49 -23.31
C ALA A 118 9.82 7.43 -23.08
N VAL A 119 8.93 7.65 -22.12
CA VAL A 119 7.77 6.78 -21.86
C VAL A 119 6.82 6.75 -23.07
N ALA A 120 6.53 7.90 -23.67
CA ALA A 120 5.68 7.95 -24.86
C ALA A 120 6.28 7.16 -26.04
N ILE A 121 7.60 7.27 -26.26
CA ILE A 121 8.32 6.50 -27.28
C ILE A 121 8.27 4.99 -26.94
N SER A 122 8.46 4.62 -25.68
CA SER A 122 8.40 3.22 -25.21
C SER A 122 7.04 2.60 -25.52
N VAL A 123 5.96 3.31 -25.20
CA VAL A 123 4.59 2.86 -25.46
C VAL A 123 4.29 2.79 -26.96
N GLN A 124 4.69 3.80 -27.75
CA GLN A 124 4.43 3.85 -29.19
C GLN A 124 5.20 2.77 -29.97
N SER A 125 6.44 2.50 -29.57
CA SER A 125 7.31 1.51 -30.22
C SER A 125 7.10 0.09 -29.69
N ASN A 126 6.32 -0.08 -28.62
CA ASN A 126 6.19 -1.35 -27.90
C ASN A 126 7.54 -1.94 -27.45
N ILE A 127 8.50 -1.05 -27.14
CA ILE A 127 9.83 -1.40 -26.62
C ILE A 127 9.85 -1.00 -25.14
N PRO A 128 10.20 -1.91 -24.20
CA PRO A 128 10.30 -1.58 -22.78
C PRO A 128 11.23 -0.39 -22.53
N LEU A 129 10.87 0.49 -21.57
CA LEU A 129 11.61 1.73 -21.29
C LEU A 129 13.10 1.49 -20.99
N ASN A 130 13.43 0.38 -20.31
CA ASN A 130 14.81 -0.04 -20.01
C ASN A 130 15.58 -0.63 -21.20
N LYS A 131 14.93 -0.76 -22.36
CA LYS A 131 15.52 -1.24 -23.63
C LYS A 131 15.61 -0.15 -24.69
N LEU A 132 15.07 1.04 -24.43
CA LEU A 132 15.25 2.19 -25.30
C LEU A 132 16.68 2.71 -25.23
N ASP A 133 17.18 3.20 -26.35
CA ASP A 133 18.34 4.09 -26.34
C ASP A 133 17.88 5.48 -25.91
N LEU A 134 18.06 5.78 -24.62
CA LEU A 134 17.66 7.08 -24.05
C LEU A 134 18.46 8.24 -24.66
N THR A 135 19.65 7.99 -25.21
CA THR A 135 20.47 9.05 -25.84
C THR A 135 19.81 9.58 -27.12
N GLU A 136 18.98 8.76 -27.79
CA GLU A 136 18.18 9.19 -28.96
C GLU A 136 16.98 10.05 -28.56
N VAL A 137 16.54 9.97 -27.30
CA VAL A 137 15.42 10.79 -26.78
C VAL A 137 15.89 12.21 -26.48
N ASP A 138 17.00 12.33 -25.75
CA ASP A 138 17.63 13.62 -25.44
C ASP A 138 19.10 13.41 -25.04
N PRO A 139 20.04 14.28 -25.47
CA PRO A 139 21.45 14.19 -25.09
C PRO A 139 21.71 14.34 -23.59
N ALA A 140 20.74 14.82 -22.81
CA ALA A 140 20.79 14.81 -21.35
C ALA A 140 20.86 13.41 -20.74
N PHE A 141 20.39 12.38 -21.45
CA PHE A 141 20.52 10.99 -21.02
C PHE A 141 21.89 10.47 -21.44
N THR A 142 22.79 10.31 -20.49
CA THR A 142 24.07 9.63 -20.72
C THR A 142 23.91 8.11 -20.61
N PRO A 143 24.85 7.28 -21.08
CA PRO A 143 24.76 5.82 -20.99
C PRO A 143 24.54 5.28 -19.56
N GLU A 144 24.97 6.03 -18.54
CA GLU A 144 24.76 5.70 -17.13
C GLU A 144 23.29 5.76 -16.70
N ALA A 145 22.43 6.47 -17.44
CA ALA A 145 21.00 6.55 -17.16
C ALA A 145 20.33 5.18 -17.16
N SER A 146 20.78 4.24 -17.99
CA SER A 146 20.26 2.86 -18.01
C SER A 146 20.48 2.10 -16.69
N GLY A 147 21.41 2.54 -15.85
CA GLY A 147 21.65 1.97 -14.53
C GLY A 147 20.52 2.17 -13.53
N VAL A 148 19.57 3.07 -13.79
CA VAL A 148 18.41 3.33 -12.91
C VAL A 148 17.37 2.22 -12.96
N PHE A 149 17.35 1.40 -14.03
CA PHE A 149 16.35 0.35 -14.23
C PHE A 149 16.60 -0.93 -13.40
N SER A 150 17.21 -0.76 -12.22
CA SER A 150 17.40 -1.83 -11.24
C SER A 150 16.53 -1.58 -10.02
N LEU A 151 15.55 -2.46 -9.81
CA LEU A 151 14.66 -2.41 -8.64
C LEU A 151 15.45 -2.43 -7.32
N LYS A 152 16.53 -3.20 -7.27
CA LYS A 152 17.40 -3.26 -6.08
C LYS A 152 18.01 -1.90 -5.79
N THR A 153 18.60 -1.26 -6.79
CA THR A 153 19.21 0.08 -6.66
C THR A 153 18.16 1.12 -6.27
N ALA A 154 16.98 1.09 -6.92
CA ALA A 154 15.88 1.99 -6.60
C ALA A 154 15.45 1.83 -5.14
N LEU A 155 15.26 0.60 -4.66
CA LEU A 155 14.88 0.31 -3.28
C LEU A 155 15.95 0.77 -2.27
N GLU A 156 17.23 0.53 -2.56
CA GLU A 156 18.36 0.96 -1.73
C GLU A 156 18.49 2.49 -1.66
N ALA A 157 18.13 3.21 -2.73
CA ALA A 157 18.17 4.67 -2.77
C ALA A 157 17.11 5.33 -1.85
N ARG A 158 16.01 4.64 -1.52
CA ARG A 158 14.93 5.15 -0.66
C ARG A 158 15.31 5.11 0.83
N THR A 159 16.22 5.98 1.24
CA THR A 159 16.82 6.01 2.59
C THR A 159 16.12 6.92 3.59
N ASN A 160 15.23 7.82 3.15
CA ASN A 160 14.49 8.72 4.05
C ASN A 160 13.69 7.95 5.11
N PRO A 161 13.47 8.50 6.32
CA PRO A 161 12.65 7.86 7.35
C PRO A 161 11.28 7.43 6.81
N GLY A 162 10.90 6.17 7.04
CA GLY A 162 9.64 5.59 6.57
C GLY A 162 9.66 5.07 5.13
N ALA A 163 10.73 5.31 4.36
CA ALA A 163 10.85 4.83 2.99
C ALA A 163 11.20 3.32 2.94
N PRO A 164 10.89 2.61 1.84
CA PRO A 164 10.86 1.14 1.82
C PRO A 164 12.23 0.44 1.71
N SER A 165 13.35 1.15 1.85
CA SER A 165 14.67 0.49 1.77
C SER A 165 14.80 -0.67 2.76
N ILE A 166 15.56 -1.68 2.38
CA ILE A 166 15.80 -2.89 3.20
C ILE A 166 16.27 -2.51 4.60
N LYS A 167 17.15 -1.49 4.71
CA LYS A 167 17.63 -0.98 5.99
C LYS A 167 16.49 -0.45 6.86
N ASN A 168 15.60 0.37 6.29
CA ASN A 168 14.47 0.95 7.00
C ASN A 168 13.45 -0.12 7.41
N VAL A 169 13.10 -1.03 6.52
CA VAL A 169 12.14 -2.11 6.80
C VAL A 169 12.67 -3.01 7.92
N ARG A 170 13.95 -3.40 7.88
CA ARG A 170 14.59 -4.17 8.97
C ARG A 170 14.55 -3.44 10.30
N ALA A 171 14.83 -2.13 10.30
CA ALA A 171 14.76 -1.31 11.51
C ALA A 171 13.33 -1.24 12.07
N GLN A 172 12.32 -1.11 11.22
CA GLN A 172 10.91 -1.11 11.64
C GLN A 172 10.47 -2.48 12.19
N ILE A 173 10.87 -3.58 11.56
CA ILE A 173 10.60 -4.93 12.07
C ILE A 173 11.22 -5.11 13.47
N ALA A 174 12.47 -4.68 13.66
CA ALA A 174 13.14 -4.75 14.95
C ALA A 174 12.43 -3.91 16.02
N ARG A 175 11.97 -2.69 15.66
CA ARG A 175 11.19 -1.83 16.53
C ARG A 175 9.90 -2.53 16.99
N TRP A 176 9.09 -3.08 16.08
CA TRP A 176 7.81 -3.71 16.43
C TRP A 176 7.94 -5.01 17.21
N ARG A 177 9.07 -5.70 17.11
CA ARG A 177 9.36 -6.89 17.94
C ARG A 177 9.73 -6.54 19.39
N ASN A 178 10.18 -5.29 19.63
CA ASN A 178 10.66 -4.82 20.93
C ASN A 178 9.74 -3.76 21.58
N ALA A 179 8.64 -3.39 20.91
CA ALA A 179 7.66 -2.41 21.36
C ALA A 179 6.54 -3.10 22.15
#